data_AF-A0A7R9Z4L8-F1
#
_entry.id   AF-A0A7R9Z4L8-F1
#
_cell.length_a   1.000
_cell.length_b   1.000
_cell.length_c   1.000
_cell.angle_alpha   90.00
_cell.angle_beta   90.00
_cell.angle_gamma   90.00
#
_symmetry.space_group_name_H-M   'P 1'
#
loop_
_entity.id
_entity.type
_entity.pdbx_description
1 polymer ?
#
loop_
_entity_poly.entity_id
_entity_poly.type
_entity_poly.pdbx_seq_one_letter_code
_entity_poly.pdbx_strand_id
1 'polypeptide(L)'
;PQGTSDAVVIAHNGKCANRLVAPAGAPLVAKQLMSLKLTALWSLMVAFDGKVPNCTFEGAFVDGGDTLGWVANNTAKLALQHPGMPHLSCWTLQSNDAYAKRNKVPQERVPDDVQEKITEELLCAFASALGVPRSSLPRVAFSRAQLWGAAVPANSPKVPTIL
;
A
#
# COMPACT_ATOMS: atom_id res chain seq x y z
N PRO A 1 -3.00 30.38 13.42
CA PRO A 1 -3.35 31.54 12.57
C PRO A 1 -4.38 31.14 11.50
N GLN A 2 -5.46 31.92 11.35
CA GLN A 2 -6.36 31.81 10.21
C GLN A 2 -5.95 32.86 9.17
N GLY A 3 -5.81 32.47 7.91
CA GLY A 3 -5.47 33.35 6.80
C GLY A 3 -6.58 33.37 5.75
N THR A 4 -6.61 34.40 4.91
CA THR A 4 -7.49 34.49 3.75
C THR A 4 -6.79 33.99 2.49
N SER A 5 -7.54 33.50 1.52
CA SER A 5 -7.01 33.04 0.24
C SER A 5 -7.99 33.39 -0.88
N ASP A 6 -7.49 33.82 -2.03
CA ASP A 6 -8.31 34.17 -3.20
C ASP A 6 -8.89 32.93 -3.90
N ALA A 7 -8.22 31.78 -3.74
CA ALA A 7 -8.65 30.50 -4.29
C ALA A 7 -8.19 29.32 -3.40
N VAL A 8 -8.88 28.18 -3.53
CA VAL A 8 -8.55 26.93 -2.82
C VAL A 8 -8.54 25.77 -3.82
N VAL A 9 -7.49 24.95 -3.78
CA VAL A 9 -7.39 23.71 -4.55
C VAL A 9 -7.40 22.53 -3.58
N ILE A 10 -8.32 21.58 -3.78
CA ILE A 10 -8.44 20.38 -2.95
C ILE A 10 -7.84 19.20 -3.70
N ALA A 11 -6.59 18.87 -3.35
CA ALA A 11 -5.84 17.72 -3.89
C ALA A 11 -5.84 16.53 -2.92
N HIS A 12 -7.01 16.23 -2.34
CA HIS A 12 -7.23 15.06 -1.49
C HIS A 12 -8.15 14.08 -2.24
N ASN A 13 -8.13 12.80 -1.87
CA ASN A 13 -9.06 11.80 -2.39
C ASN A 13 -10.25 11.50 -1.46
N GLY A 14 -11.30 10.94 -2.06
CA GLY A 14 -12.42 10.27 -1.36
C GLY A 14 -13.18 11.15 -0.37
N LYS A 15 -13.51 10.56 0.79
CA LYS A 15 -14.34 11.21 1.82
C LYS A 15 -13.71 12.47 2.40
N CYS A 16 -12.38 12.52 2.50
CA CYS A 16 -11.67 13.69 3.01
C CYS A 16 -11.84 14.89 2.08
N ALA A 17 -11.68 14.69 0.77
CA ALA A 17 -11.93 15.72 -0.24
C ALA A 17 -13.38 16.22 -0.17
N ASN A 18 -14.34 15.31 -0.08
CA ASN A 18 -15.75 15.67 0.03
C ASN A 18 -16.05 16.51 1.29
N ARG A 19 -15.41 16.20 2.43
CA ARG A 19 -15.55 16.99 3.66
C ARG A 19 -14.99 18.40 3.52
N LEU A 20 -13.89 18.55 2.78
CA LEU A 20 -13.26 19.86 2.53
C LEU A 20 -14.06 20.72 1.52
N VAL A 21 -14.74 20.09 0.55
CA VAL A 21 -15.59 20.78 -0.44
C VAL A 21 -16.95 21.18 0.13
N ALA A 22 -17.44 20.53 1.20
CA ALA A 22 -18.76 20.78 1.77
C ALA A 22 -19.15 22.27 1.98
N PRO A 23 -18.27 23.16 2.49
CA PRO A 23 -18.59 24.58 2.66
C PRO A 23 -18.47 25.42 1.37
N ALA A 24 -18.00 24.86 0.25
CA ALA A 24 -17.71 25.61 -0.97
C ALA A 24 -18.95 26.04 -1.78
N GLY A 25 -20.16 25.64 -1.37
CA GLY A 25 -21.39 25.96 -2.11
C GLY A 25 -21.51 25.25 -3.45
N ALA A 26 -20.74 24.17 -3.69
CA ALA A 26 -20.68 23.43 -4.95
C ALA A 26 -21.27 22.00 -4.80
N PRO A 27 -22.60 21.85 -4.65
CA PRO A 27 -23.23 20.56 -4.32
C PRO A 27 -23.08 19.51 -5.42
N LEU A 28 -23.01 19.91 -6.69
CA LEU A 28 -22.79 18.98 -7.80
C LEU A 28 -21.38 18.37 -7.75
N VAL A 29 -20.37 19.18 -7.46
CA VAL A 29 -18.98 18.73 -7.28
C VAL A 29 -18.89 17.78 -6.08
N ALA A 30 -19.50 18.12 -4.95
CA ALA A 30 -19.54 17.25 -3.77
C ALA A 30 -20.21 15.90 -4.07
N LYS A 31 -21.36 15.90 -4.76
CA LYS A 31 -22.05 14.66 -5.18
C LYS A 31 -21.16 13.82 -6.10
N GLN A 32 -20.40 14.45 -6.99
CA GLN A 32 -19.54 13.74 -7.92
C GLN A 32 -18.30 13.13 -7.24
N LEU A 33 -17.68 13.83 -6.29
CA LEU A 33 -16.57 13.30 -5.49
C LEU A 33 -16.96 12.03 -4.72
N MET A 34 -18.22 11.93 -4.29
CA MET A 34 -18.75 10.74 -3.63
C MET A 34 -18.92 9.53 -4.55
N SER A 35 -18.83 9.70 -5.87
CA SER A 35 -18.86 8.60 -6.84
C SER A 35 -17.50 7.91 -7.02
N LEU A 36 -16.42 8.50 -6.48
CA LEU A 36 -15.08 7.93 -6.54
C LEU A 36 -15.01 6.62 -5.74
N LYS A 37 -14.79 5.52 -6.44
CA LYS A 37 -14.59 4.20 -5.82
C LYS A 37 -13.10 4.00 -5.60
N LEU A 38 -12.71 3.78 -4.35
CA LEU A 38 -11.32 3.55 -3.96
C LEU A 38 -11.17 2.13 -3.42
N THR A 39 -10.10 1.44 -3.82
CA THR A 39 -9.73 0.15 -3.22
C THR A 39 -8.86 0.37 -1.99
N ALA A 40 -8.69 -0.69 -1.20
CA ALA A 40 -7.72 -0.72 -0.11
C ALA A 40 -6.53 -1.59 -0.49
N LEU A 41 -5.37 -1.32 0.09
CA LEU A 41 -4.16 -2.15 -0.04
C LEU A 41 -3.43 -2.22 1.31
N TRP A 42 -2.85 -3.36 1.63
CA TRP A 42 -1.80 -3.46 2.64
C TRP A 42 -0.45 -3.35 1.96
N SER A 43 0.42 -2.51 2.50
CA SER A 43 1.82 -2.39 2.09
C SER A 43 2.71 -2.77 3.25
N LEU A 44 3.50 -3.82 3.08
CA LEU A 44 4.52 -4.25 4.03
C LEU A 44 5.88 -3.78 3.54
N MET A 45 6.58 -3.00 4.34
CA MET A 45 8.02 -2.81 4.17
C MET A 45 8.74 -3.83 5.04
N VAL A 46 9.71 -4.55 4.47
CA VAL A 46 10.52 -5.55 5.18
C VAL A 46 11.99 -5.39 4.83
N ALA A 47 12.87 -5.43 5.83
CA ALA A 47 14.31 -5.52 5.65
C ALA A 47 14.78 -6.93 6.01
N PHE A 48 15.34 -7.63 5.03
CA PHE A 48 15.93 -8.95 5.18
C PHE A 48 17.43 -8.85 5.47
N ASP A 49 17.88 -9.60 6.47
CA ASP A 49 19.29 -9.85 6.76
C ASP A 49 19.82 -10.94 5.83
N GLY A 50 20.14 -10.51 4.60
CA GLY A 50 20.62 -11.37 3.54
C GLY A 50 19.84 -11.22 2.23
N LYS A 51 20.18 -12.08 1.27
CA LYS A 51 19.57 -12.11 -0.06
C LYS A 51 18.35 -13.01 -0.08
N VAL A 52 17.25 -12.49 -0.62
CA VAL A 52 16.05 -13.30 -0.88
C VAL A 52 16.37 -14.34 -1.97
N PRO A 53 16.04 -15.63 -1.76
CA PRO A 53 16.31 -16.69 -2.73
C PRO A 53 15.48 -16.52 -4.00
N ASN A 54 15.98 -17.06 -5.11
CA ASN A 54 15.28 -17.08 -6.41
C ASN A 54 14.83 -15.70 -6.95
N CYS A 55 15.36 -14.60 -6.41
CA CYS A 55 15.06 -13.25 -6.86
C CYS A 55 16.16 -12.70 -7.76
N THR A 56 15.89 -12.63 -9.06
CA THR A 56 16.71 -11.92 -10.07
C THR A 56 16.06 -10.64 -10.57
N PHE A 57 14.91 -10.26 -10.00
CA PHE A 57 14.13 -9.08 -10.38
C PHE A 57 14.17 -8.00 -9.29
N GLU A 58 13.91 -6.76 -9.71
CA GLU A 58 13.80 -5.61 -8.80
C GLU A 58 12.35 -5.29 -8.45
N GLY A 59 11.40 -5.83 -9.22
CA GLY A 59 9.99 -5.84 -8.88
C GLY A 59 9.21 -6.77 -9.81
N ALA A 60 8.09 -7.30 -9.31
CA ALA A 60 7.26 -8.24 -10.04
C ALA A 60 5.80 -8.15 -9.59
N PHE A 61 4.89 -8.30 -10.55
CA PHE A 61 3.50 -8.62 -10.25
C PHE A 61 3.41 -10.08 -9.84
N VAL A 62 2.57 -10.37 -8.85
CA VAL A 62 2.33 -11.72 -8.36
C VAL A 62 0.97 -12.15 -8.86
N ASP A 63 0.95 -13.20 -9.70
CA ASP A 63 -0.28 -13.77 -10.26
C ASP A 63 -0.67 -15.07 -9.53
N GLY A 64 -1.94 -15.43 -9.61
CA GLY A 64 -2.48 -16.69 -9.07
C GLY A 64 -2.67 -16.75 -7.55
N GLY A 65 -2.30 -15.70 -6.80
CA GLY A 65 -2.46 -15.62 -5.34
C GLY A 65 -3.67 -14.78 -4.90
N ASP A 66 -4.24 -15.12 -3.74
CA ASP A 66 -5.40 -14.41 -3.15
C ASP A 66 -4.99 -13.31 -2.14
N THR A 67 -3.68 -13.13 -1.93
CA THR A 67 -3.09 -12.32 -0.87
C THR A 67 -2.18 -11.21 -1.43
N LEU A 68 -1.12 -11.58 -2.16
CA LEU A 68 -0.08 -10.67 -2.65
C LEU A 68 -0.34 -10.28 -4.12
N GLY A 69 -0.14 -9.02 -4.49
CA GLY A 69 -0.34 -8.53 -5.86
C GLY A 69 0.91 -7.94 -6.50
N TRP A 70 1.84 -7.39 -5.71
CA TRP A 70 3.08 -6.80 -6.22
C TRP A 70 4.19 -6.88 -5.17
N VAL A 71 5.43 -7.02 -5.64
CA VAL A 71 6.64 -6.96 -4.80
C VAL A 71 7.71 -6.10 -5.45
N ALA A 72 8.54 -5.44 -4.65
CA ALA A 72 9.69 -4.68 -5.12
C ALA A 72 10.88 -4.80 -4.16
N ASN A 73 12.07 -5.01 -4.72
CA ASN A 73 13.35 -4.88 -4.03
C ASN A 73 13.77 -3.41 -4.12
N ASN A 74 13.45 -2.63 -3.08
CA ASN A 74 13.80 -1.20 -3.04
C ASN A 74 15.31 -1.00 -3.06
N THR A 75 16.07 -1.88 -2.39
CA THR A 75 17.53 -1.81 -2.35
C THR A 75 18.13 -1.90 -3.75
N ALA A 76 17.72 -2.89 -4.55
CA ALA A 76 18.21 -3.03 -5.92
C ALA A 76 17.73 -1.87 -6.81
N LYS A 77 16.41 -1.63 -6.85
CA LYS A 77 15.78 -0.64 -7.74
C LYS A 77 16.33 0.78 -7.57
N LEU A 78 16.65 1.17 -6.33
CA LEU A 78 17.09 2.52 -5.99
C LEU A 78 18.60 2.58 -5.72
N ALA A 79 19.33 1.49 -5.95
CA ALA A 79 20.75 1.35 -5.64
C ALA A 79 21.10 1.81 -4.20
N LEU A 80 20.27 1.43 -3.24
CA LEU A 80 20.44 1.80 -1.83
C LEU A 80 21.41 0.86 -1.13
N GLN A 81 22.04 1.35 -0.08
CA GLN A 81 22.86 0.56 0.83
C GLN A 81 22.66 1.06 2.25
N HIS A 82 22.39 0.16 3.20
CA HIS A 82 22.24 0.57 4.59
C HIS A 82 23.61 0.98 5.18
N PRO A 83 23.73 2.16 5.83
CA PRO A 83 24.97 2.54 6.51
C PRO A 83 25.34 1.53 7.60
N GLY A 84 26.50 0.90 7.50
CA GLY A 84 27.00 -0.07 8.49
C GLY A 84 26.40 -1.48 8.42
N MET A 85 25.37 -1.74 7.60
CA MET A 85 24.79 -3.09 7.42
C MET A 85 24.53 -3.38 5.93
N PRO A 86 25.58 -3.50 5.11
CA PRO A 86 25.46 -3.62 3.65
C PRO A 86 24.77 -4.93 3.17
N HIS A 87 24.57 -5.88 4.07
CA HIS A 87 23.87 -7.14 3.79
C HIS A 87 22.33 -7.00 3.87
N LEU A 88 21.81 -5.91 4.45
CA LEU A 88 20.37 -5.68 4.53
C LEU A 88 19.79 -5.37 3.15
N SER A 89 18.72 -6.08 2.79
CA SER A 89 17.92 -5.79 1.61
C SER A 89 16.49 -5.37 2.00
N CYS A 90 16.06 -4.20 1.52
CA CYS A 90 14.76 -3.60 1.79
C CYS A 90 13.79 -3.90 0.66
N TRP A 91 12.61 -4.40 1.03
CA TRP A 91 11.55 -4.81 0.12
C TRP A 91 10.23 -4.17 0.48
N THR A 92 9.41 -3.93 -0.54
CA THR A 92 8.00 -3.56 -0.39
C THR A 92 7.16 -4.70 -0.95
N LEU A 93 6.27 -5.26 -0.14
CA LEU A 93 5.28 -6.26 -0.53
C LEU A 93 3.89 -5.62 -0.46
N GLN A 94 3.13 -5.66 -1.54
CA GLN A 94 1.79 -5.09 -1.62
C GLN A 94 0.76 -6.19 -1.80
N SER A 95 -0.25 -6.19 -0.95
CA SER A 95 -1.39 -7.09 -1.09
C SER A 95 -2.17 -6.80 -2.38
N ASN A 96 -3.05 -7.70 -2.77
CA ASN A 96 -4.16 -7.34 -3.66
C ASN A 96 -5.29 -6.65 -2.89
N ASP A 97 -6.28 -6.13 -3.62
CA ASP A 97 -7.41 -5.38 -3.07
C ASP A 97 -8.40 -6.27 -2.31
N ALA A 98 -8.63 -7.49 -2.78
CA ALA A 98 -9.52 -8.45 -2.16
C ALA A 98 -9.06 -8.81 -0.74
N TYR A 99 -7.77 -9.09 -0.57
CA TYR A 99 -7.16 -9.37 0.73
C TYR A 99 -7.23 -8.17 1.68
N ALA A 100 -6.89 -6.97 1.18
CA ALA A 100 -6.98 -5.76 1.99
C ALA A 100 -8.41 -5.43 2.42
N LYS A 101 -9.40 -5.72 1.57
CA LYS A 101 -10.81 -5.56 1.90
C LYS A 101 -11.26 -6.53 3.00
N ARG A 102 -10.80 -7.80 2.96
CA ARG A 102 -11.11 -8.81 3.99
C ARG A 102 -10.45 -8.49 5.35
N ASN A 103 -9.27 -7.88 5.32
CA ASN A 103 -8.51 -7.54 6.52
C ASN A 103 -8.48 -6.04 6.83
N LYS A 104 -9.56 -5.31 6.49
CA LYS A 104 -9.61 -3.87 6.69
C LYS A 104 -9.91 -3.54 8.15
N VAL A 105 -9.13 -2.63 8.73
CA VAL A 105 -9.32 -2.08 10.08
C VAL A 105 -9.30 -0.55 10.04
N PRO A 106 -9.63 0.16 11.13
CA PRO A 106 -9.44 1.62 11.19
C PRO A 106 -7.97 1.99 10.95
N GLN A 107 -7.68 2.72 9.86
CA GLN A 107 -6.31 3.05 9.45
C GLN A 107 -5.53 3.88 10.49
N GLU A 108 -6.25 4.72 11.25
CA GLU A 108 -5.71 5.63 12.27
C GLU A 108 -5.16 4.85 13.48
N ARG A 109 -5.58 3.60 13.65
CA ARG A 109 -5.24 2.76 14.79
C ARG A 109 -5.32 1.29 14.41
N VAL A 110 -4.32 0.85 13.65
CA VAL A 110 -4.16 -0.57 13.32
C VAL A 110 -3.73 -1.33 14.59
N PRO A 111 -4.47 -2.37 15.03
CA PRO A 111 -4.07 -3.21 16.15
C PRO A 111 -2.77 -3.98 15.88
N ASP A 112 -1.95 -4.21 16.91
CA ASP A 112 -0.64 -4.87 16.76
C ASP A 112 -0.77 -6.34 16.30
N ASP A 113 -1.76 -7.07 16.82
CA ASP A 113 -2.09 -8.43 16.39
C ASP A 113 -2.44 -8.51 14.90
N VAL A 114 -3.11 -7.49 14.38
CA VAL A 114 -3.39 -7.36 12.94
C VAL A 114 -2.12 -7.06 12.17
N GLN A 115 -1.22 -6.19 12.67
CA GLN A 115 0.06 -5.93 12.01
C GLN A 115 0.91 -7.20 11.91
N GLU A 116 1.00 -7.98 12.99
CA GLU A 116 1.73 -9.24 13.05
C GLU A 116 1.15 -10.26 12.06
N LYS A 117 -0.18 -10.45 12.09
CA LYS A 117 -0.88 -11.33 11.15
C LYS A 117 -0.60 -10.95 9.69
N ILE A 118 -0.82 -9.68 9.32
CA ILE A 118 -0.62 -9.20 7.94
C ILE A 118 0.83 -9.38 7.52
N THR A 119 1.77 -9.12 8.43
CA THR A 119 3.20 -9.28 8.14
C THR A 119 3.52 -10.74 7.80
N GLU A 120 3.08 -11.69 8.63
CA GLU A 120 3.37 -13.10 8.40
C GLU A 120 2.64 -13.67 7.17
N GLU A 121 1.38 -13.30 6.94
CA GLU A 121 0.62 -13.73 5.76
C GLU A 121 1.24 -13.20 4.45
N LEU A 122 1.71 -11.95 4.41
CA LEU A 122 2.40 -11.40 3.24
C LEU A 122 3.78 -12.02 3.02
N LEU A 123 4.53 -12.34 4.08
CA LEU A 123 5.80 -13.05 3.97
C LEU A 123 5.62 -14.49 3.48
N CYS A 124 4.59 -15.19 3.97
CA CYS A 124 4.21 -16.52 3.49
C CYS A 124 3.83 -16.48 2.01
N ALA A 125 2.99 -15.52 1.61
CA ALA A 125 2.60 -15.35 0.21
C ALA A 125 3.80 -15.02 -0.68
N PHE A 126 4.75 -14.22 -0.21
CA PHE A 126 5.98 -13.91 -0.95
C PHE A 126 6.88 -15.12 -1.12
N ALA A 127 7.11 -15.91 -0.05
CA ALA A 127 7.86 -17.16 -0.16
C ALA A 127 7.20 -18.14 -1.13
N SER A 128 5.88 -18.28 -1.05
CA SER A 128 5.09 -19.12 -1.96
C SER A 128 5.23 -18.67 -3.42
N ALA A 129 5.20 -17.36 -3.69
CA ALA A 129 5.37 -16.81 -5.02
C ALA A 129 6.78 -17.08 -5.60
N LEU A 130 7.79 -17.25 -4.74
CA LEU A 130 9.15 -17.63 -5.11
C LEU A 130 9.36 -19.15 -5.21
N GLY A 131 8.31 -19.95 -4.93
CA GLY A 131 8.37 -21.41 -4.94
C GLY A 131 9.22 -21.99 -3.81
N VAL A 132 9.37 -21.29 -2.69
CA VAL A 132 10.18 -21.71 -1.54
C VAL A 132 9.35 -21.71 -0.25
N PRO A 133 9.73 -22.51 0.77
CA PRO A 133 9.08 -22.43 2.07
C PRO A 133 9.42 -21.10 2.76
N ARG A 134 8.53 -20.65 3.65
CA ARG A 134 8.69 -19.43 4.47
C ARG A 134 10.02 -19.37 5.24
N SER A 135 10.54 -20.53 5.66
CA SER A 135 11.81 -20.67 6.37
C SER A 135 13.05 -20.42 5.48
N SER A 136 12.90 -20.40 4.16
CA SER A 136 13.98 -20.07 3.23
C SER A 136 14.16 -18.57 3.03
N LEU A 137 13.19 -17.73 3.44
CA LEU A 137 13.40 -16.29 3.47
C LEU A 137 14.43 -15.93 4.53
N PRO A 138 15.30 -14.92 4.30
CA PRO A 138 16.26 -14.50 5.31
C PRO A 138 15.57 -13.96 6.56
N ARG A 139 16.33 -13.82 7.64
CA ARG A 139 15.83 -13.24 8.88
C ARG A 139 15.28 -11.83 8.61
N VAL A 140 14.11 -11.54 9.15
CA VAL A 140 13.54 -10.19 9.14
C VAL A 140 14.26 -9.36 10.20
N ALA A 141 15.02 -8.36 9.77
CA ALA A 141 15.69 -7.40 10.65
C ALA A 141 14.74 -6.26 11.06
N PHE A 142 13.83 -5.89 10.16
CA PHE A 142 12.81 -4.87 10.40
C PHE A 142 11.57 -5.17 9.54
N SER A 143 10.38 -4.86 10.06
CA SER A 143 9.16 -4.88 9.26
C SER A 143 8.16 -3.83 9.73
N ARG A 144 7.34 -3.33 8.81
CA ARG A 144 6.21 -2.44 9.12
C ARG A 144 5.10 -2.58 8.08
N ALA A 145 3.91 -2.93 8.54
CA ALA A 145 2.71 -2.96 7.72
C ALA A 145 1.98 -1.61 7.78
N GLN A 146 1.47 -1.16 6.63
CA GLN A 146 0.63 0.04 6.52
C GLN A 146 -0.62 -0.29 5.71
N LEU A 147 -1.78 0.00 6.29
CA LEU A 147 -3.05 -0.04 5.57
C LEU A 147 -3.27 1.27 4.83
N TRP A 148 -3.50 1.19 3.53
CA TRP A 148 -4.00 2.26 2.69
C TRP A 148 -5.48 2.01 2.44
N GLY A 149 -6.36 2.58 3.27
CA GLY A 149 -7.81 2.30 3.22
C GLY A 149 -8.54 2.87 2.00
N ALA A 150 -7.86 3.72 1.23
CA ALA A 150 -8.32 4.47 0.07
C ALA A 150 -7.14 4.65 -0.91
N ALA A 151 -6.55 3.52 -1.33
CA ALA A 151 -5.26 3.45 -2.01
C ALA A 151 -5.31 3.91 -3.47
N VAL A 152 -6.11 3.22 -4.31
CA VAL A 152 -6.17 3.50 -5.75
C VAL A 152 -7.62 3.65 -6.23
N PRO A 153 -7.91 4.57 -7.17
CA PRO A 153 -9.20 4.63 -7.86
C PRO A 153 -9.48 3.36 -8.66
N ALA A 154 -10.69 2.82 -8.51
CA ALA A 154 -11.19 1.67 -9.25
C ALA A 154 -12.13 2.05 -10.41
N ASN A 155 -12.66 3.27 -10.42
CA ASN A 155 -13.40 3.80 -11.56
C ASN A 155 -12.43 4.25 -12.67
N SER A 156 -12.75 3.93 -13.93
CA SER A 156 -11.94 4.32 -15.08
C SER A 156 -12.27 5.76 -15.53
N PRO A 157 -11.34 6.46 -16.23
CA PRO A 157 -11.52 7.86 -16.65
C PRO A 157 -12.75 8.13 -17.53
N LYS A 158 -13.35 7.10 -18.14
CA LYS A 158 -14.55 7.20 -18.98
C LYS A 158 -15.86 7.16 -18.19
N VAL A 159 -15.79 7.03 -16.86
CA VAL A 159 -16.90 7.28 -15.95
C VAL A 159 -16.80 8.75 -15.51
N PRO A 160 -17.76 9.62 -15.86
CA PRO A 160 -17.67 11.05 -15.54
C PRO A 160 -17.60 11.24 -14.02
N THR A 161 -16.39 11.48 -13.51
CA THR A 161 -16.16 11.70 -12.06
C THR A 161 -15.81 13.17 -11.78
N ILE A 162 -15.45 13.93 -12.82
CA ILE A 162 -15.36 15.40 -12.83
C ILE A 162 -15.90 15.86 -14.20
N LEU A 163 -17.00 16.61 -14.23
CA LEU A 163 -17.41 17.44 -15.37
C LEU A 163 -17.24 18.90 -14.98
#